data_AF-J9F2B5-F1
#
_entry.id   AF-J9F2B5-F1
#
_cell.length_a   1.000
_cell.length_b   1.000
_cell.length_c   1.000
_cell.angle_alpha   90.00
_cell.angle_beta   90.00
_cell.angle_gamma   90.00
#
_symmetry.space_group_name_H-M   'P 1'
#
loop_
_entity.id
_entity.type
_entity.pdbx_description
1 polymer ?
#
loop_
_entity_poly.entity_id
_entity_poly.type
_entity_poly.pdbx_seq_one_letter_code
_entity_poly.pdbx_strand_id
1 'polypeptide(L)'
;MEATGIEGNYRITCERVLRVLRSNKESLLAVLEAFVYDPLINWRLMEAGGRRPPPETLQKDGQTDSKAESSLKRIKQKLAGRDFNPNVEFSIPEQVSLLIEQAVLAENLCQCYIGWCPFW
;
A
#
# COMPACT_ATOMS: atom_id res chain seq x y z
N MET A 1 0.59 -11.54 22.51
CA MET A 1 1.95 -11.19 22.05
C MET A 1 2.92 -11.87 23.01
N GLU A 2 3.97 -12.48 22.51
CA GLU A 2 5.00 -13.11 23.35
C GLU A 2 5.75 -12.07 24.21
N ALA A 3 6.47 -12.51 25.24
CA ALA A 3 7.18 -11.60 26.16
C ALA A 3 8.20 -10.69 25.47
N THR A 4 8.67 -11.06 24.28
CA THR A 4 9.58 -10.30 23.42
C THR A 4 8.86 -9.26 22.54
N GLY A 5 7.54 -9.11 22.67
CA GLY A 5 6.76 -8.12 21.94
C GLY A 5 6.73 -8.38 20.43
N ILE A 6 7.13 -7.38 19.65
CA ILE A 6 7.14 -7.40 18.18
C ILE A 6 8.41 -8.04 17.59
N GLU A 7 9.45 -8.25 18.39
CA GLU A 7 10.80 -8.63 17.92
C GLU A 7 11.03 -10.13 17.68
N GLY A 8 10.07 -11.01 18.01
CA GLY A 8 10.22 -12.44 17.71
C GLY A 8 9.25 -12.94 16.64
N ASN A 9 8.24 -13.72 17.01
CA ASN A 9 7.35 -14.39 16.06
C ASN A 9 6.66 -13.43 15.09
N TYR A 10 6.30 -12.22 15.55
CA TYR A 10 5.72 -11.20 14.68
C TYR A 10 6.68 -10.81 13.56
N ARG A 11 7.89 -10.32 13.89
CA ARG A 11 8.92 -9.95 12.91
C ARG A 11 9.26 -11.10 11.96
N ILE A 12 9.51 -12.30 12.48
CA ILE A 12 9.85 -13.49 11.67
C ILE A 12 8.73 -13.80 10.68
N THR A 13 7.47 -13.71 11.12
CA THR A 13 6.32 -13.96 10.25
C THR A 13 6.19 -12.87 9.19
N CYS A 14 6.36 -11.60 9.54
CA CYS A 14 6.38 -10.48 8.59
C CYS A 14 7.43 -10.68 7.50
N GLU A 15 8.66 -11.06 7.86
CA GLU A 15 9.72 -11.35 6.89
C GLU A 15 9.38 -12.52 5.96
N ARG A 16 8.80 -13.59 6.50
CA ARG A 16 8.37 -14.76 5.70
C ARG A 16 7.26 -14.40 4.72
N VAL A 17 6.24 -13.69 5.18
CA VAL A 17 5.13 -13.22 4.34
C VAL A 17 5.66 -12.31 3.24
N LEU A 18 6.48 -11.32 3.60
CA LEU A 18 7.05 -10.39 2.64
C LEU A 18 7.95 -11.10 1.61
N ARG A 19 8.70 -12.13 2.02
CA ARG A 19 9.47 -12.98 1.11
C ARG A 19 8.59 -13.65 0.07
N VAL A 20 7.48 -14.28 0.49
CA VAL A 20 6.53 -14.94 -0.43
C VAL A 20 5.88 -13.92 -1.37
N LEU A 21 5.52 -12.74 -0.87
CA LEU A 21 4.96 -11.67 -1.69
C LEU A 21 5.94 -11.16 -2.75
N ARG A 22 7.21 -10.93 -2.37
CA ARG A 22 8.24 -10.49 -3.31
C ARG A 22 8.62 -11.57 -4.33
N SER A 23 8.68 -12.85 -3.92
CA SER A 23 9.01 -13.96 -4.83
C SER A 23 7.93 -14.21 -5.89
N ASN A 24 6.67 -13.91 -5.56
CA ASN A 24 5.51 -14.08 -6.46
C ASN A 24 4.94 -12.74 -6.94
N LYS A 25 5.77 -11.69 -7.01
CA LYS A 25 5.33 -10.32 -7.33
C LYS A 25 4.63 -10.22 -8.69
N GLU A 26 5.05 -11.01 -9.68
CA GLU A 26 4.46 -11.00 -11.03
C GLU A 26 3.02 -11.53 -11.00
N SER A 27 2.77 -12.62 -10.27
CA SER A 27 1.42 -13.17 -10.09
C SER A 27 0.49 -12.17 -9.39
N LEU A 28 0.97 -11.49 -8.36
CA LEU A 28 0.20 -10.45 -7.65
C LEU A 28 -0.08 -9.25 -8.55
N LEU A 29 0.91 -8.79 -9.31
CA LEU A 29 0.75 -7.65 -10.21
C LEU A 29 -0.19 -7.98 -11.37
N ALA A 30 -0.16 -9.19 -11.92
CA ALA A 30 -1.08 -9.60 -12.98
C ALA A 30 -2.54 -9.55 -12.52
N VAL A 31 -2.84 -10.03 -11.30
CA VAL A 31 -4.19 -9.97 -10.74
C VAL A 31 -4.63 -8.52 -10.49
N LEU A 32 -3.73 -7.67 -9.95
CA LEU A 32 -4.04 -6.26 -9.69
C LEU A 32 -4.17 -5.43 -10.96
N GLU A 33 -3.37 -5.72 -12.00
CA GLU A 33 -3.46 -5.09 -13.31
C GLU A 33 -4.83 -5.36 -13.95
N ALA A 34 -5.34 -6.59 -13.83
CA ALA A 34 -6.69 -6.91 -14.32
C ALA A 34 -7.77 -6.02 -13.69
N PHE A 35 -7.69 -5.73 -12.39
CA PHE A 35 -8.65 -4.84 -11.72
C PHE A 35 -8.46 -3.35 -12.06
N VAL A 36 -7.24 -2.93 -12.39
CA VAL A 36 -6.94 -1.55 -12.83
C VAL A 36 -7.51 -1.28 -14.21
N TYR A 37 -7.40 -2.27 -15.11
CA TYR A 37 -7.89 -2.16 -16.49
C TYR A 37 -9.33 -2.65 -16.67
N ASP A 38 -10.05 -2.97 -15.59
CA ASP A 38 -11.47 -3.29 -15.63
C ASP A 38 -12.30 -1.99 -15.72
N PRO A 39 -13.05 -1.77 -16.83
CA PRO A 39 -13.83 -0.55 -17.03
C PRO A 39 -14.93 -0.33 -15.97
N LEU A 40 -15.37 -1.38 -15.26
CA LEU A 40 -16.41 -1.31 -14.23
C LEU A 40 -15.86 -1.08 -12.82
N ILE A 41 -14.55 -1.00 -12.59
CA ILE A 41 -13.98 -0.71 -11.26
C ILE A 41 -13.47 0.73 -11.18
N ASN A 42 -13.11 1.31 -12.33
CA ASN A 42 -12.52 2.64 -12.44
C ASN A 42 -13.41 3.75 -11.84
N TRP A 43 -14.75 3.60 -11.89
CA TRP A 43 -15.69 4.57 -11.30
C TRP A 43 -15.64 4.64 -9.77
N ARG A 44 -15.42 3.51 -9.07
CA ARG A 44 -15.39 3.48 -7.60
C ARG A 44 -14.12 4.10 -7.03
N LEU A 45 -13.00 4.00 -7.75
CA LEU A 45 -11.74 4.63 -7.36
C LEU A 45 -11.79 6.16 -7.50
N MET A 46 -12.65 6.69 -8.38
CA MET A 46 -12.90 8.13 -8.52
C MET A 46 -13.64 8.72 -7.31
N GLU A 47 -14.58 7.98 -6.72
CA GLU A 47 -15.41 8.45 -5.59
C GLU A 47 -14.63 8.58 -4.27
N ALA A 48 -13.60 7.76 -4.05
CA ALA A 48 -12.75 7.82 -2.87
C ALA A 48 -11.94 9.14 -2.74
N GLY A 49 -11.90 9.97 -3.80
CA GLY A 49 -11.18 11.24 -3.85
C GLY A 49 -11.95 12.47 -3.36
N GLY A 50 -13.18 12.34 -2.84
CA GLY A 50 -13.87 13.41 -2.09
C GLY A 50 -14.23 14.69 -2.88
N ARG A 51 -14.13 14.71 -4.21
CA ARG A 51 -14.65 15.81 -5.04
C ARG A 51 -15.61 15.23 -6.07
N ARG A 52 -16.91 15.36 -5.83
CA ARG A 52 -17.93 15.21 -6.88
C ARG A 52 -17.65 16.25 -7.97
N PRO A 53 -17.31 15.87 -9.21
CA PRO A 53 -17.40 16.81 -10.31
C PRO A 53 -18.88 17.12 -10.59
N PRO A 54 -19.21 18.34 -11.05
CA PRO A 54 -20.59 18.72 -11.41
C PRO A 54 -21.21 17.77 -12.46
N PRO A 55 -22.54 17.66 -12.54
CA PRO A 55 -23.23 16.60 -13.32
C PRO A 55 -23.14 16.71 -14.86
N GLU A 56 -22.29 17.53 -15.45
CA GLU A 56 -22.43 17.95 -16.86
C GLU A 56 -21.27 17.63 -17.81
N THR A 57 -20.40 16.67 -17.50
CA THR A 57 -19.43 16.19 -18.51
C THR A 57 -19.42 14.67 -18.62
N LEU A 58 -20.47 14.14 -19.24
CA LEU A 58 -20.41 12.90 -20.02
C LEU A 58 -19.51 13.15 -21.23
N GLN A 59 -18.18 13.04 -21.05
CA GLN A 59 -17.14 12.81 -22.06
C GLN A 59 -15.80 13.35 -21.54
N LYS A 60 -15.02 12.48 -20.90
CA LYS A 60 -13.55 12.47 -20.97
C LYS A 60 -13.07 11.05 -20.68
N ASP A 61 -13.28 10.16 -21.64
CA ASP A 61 -12.48 8.93 -21.75
C ASP A 61 -11.02 9.35 -21.92
N GLY A 62 -10.16 9.02 -20.94
CA GLY A 62 -8.72 9.27 -21.00
C GLY A 62 -8.10 10.04 -19.82
N GLN A 63 -8.86 10.39 -18.77
CA GLN A 63 -8.29 11.06 -17.58
C GLN A 63 -8.38 10.23 -16.29
N THR A 64 -9.08 9.10 -16.33
CA THR A 64 -9.30 8.19 -15.20
C THR A 64 -8.11 7.29 -14.91
N ASP A 65 -7.24 7.07 -15.89
CA ASP A 65 -6.15 6.08 -15.83
C ASP A 65 -5.06 6.43 -14.80
N SER A 66 -4.86 7.72 -14.51
CA SER A 66 -3.72 8.17 -13.69
C SER A 66 -3.73 7.70 -12.22
N LYS A 67 -4.90 7.59 -11.57
CA LYS A 67 -4.98 7.23 -10.13
C LYS A 67 -4.84 5.73 -9.89
N ALA A 68 -5.46 4.92 -10.73
CA ALA A 68 -5.35 3.46 -10.65
C ALA A 68 -3.92 3.02 -11.00
N GLU A 69 -3.33 3.60 -12.05
CA GLU A 69 -1.94 3.35 -12.44
C GLU A 69 -0.92 3.81 -11.39
N SER A 70 -1.13 4.97 -10.76
CA SER A 70 -0.25 5.42 -9.67
C SER A 70 -0.32 4.52 -8.43
N SER A 71 -1.49 3.97 -8.12
CA SER A 71 -1.65 2.96 -7.05
C SER A 71 -0.91 1.67 -7.39
N LEU A 72 -1.03 1.19 -8.63
CA LEU A 72 -0.28 0.03 -9.11
C LEU A 72 1.23 0.27 -9.08
N LYS A 73 1.69 1.44 -9.52
CA LYS A 73 3.10 1.86 -9.43
C LYS A 73 3.59 1.85 -7.98
N ARG A 74 2.78 2.33 -7.05
CA ARG A 74 3.09 2.30 -5.61
C ARG A 74 3.22 0.86 -5.09
N ILE A 75 2.33 -0.04 -5.50
CA ILE A 75 2.38 -1.47 -5.13
C ILE A 75 3.64 -2.12 -5.71
N LYS A 76 3.98 -1.84 -6.98
CA LYS A 76 5.24 -2.28 -7.61
C LYS A 76 6.46 -1.87 -6.78
N GLN A 77 6.50 -0.62 -6.30
CA GLN A 77 7.58 -0.14 -5.42
C GLN A 77 7.62 -0.88 -4.08
N LYS A 78 6.47 -1.17 -3.46
CA LYS A 78 6.39 -1.96 -2.20
C LYS A 78 6.95 -3.37 -2.38
N LEU A 79 6.58 -4.05 -3.46
CA LEU A 79 7.05 -5.40 -3.77
C LEU A 79 8.52 -5.44 -4.24
N ALA A 80 9.04 -4.33 -4.75
CA ALA A 80 10.44 -4.20 -5.15
C ALA A 80 11.36 -3.74 -4.00
N GLY A 81 10.82 -3.41 -2.83
CA GLY A 81 11.62 -2.85 -1.73
C GLY A 81 12.13 -1.43 -1.98
N ARG A 82 11.41 -0.63 -2.76
CA ARG A 82 11.76 0.76 -3.11
C ARG A 82 10.67 1.74 -2.65
N ASP A 83 10.02 1.41 -1.54
CA ASP A 83 8.83 2.09 -1.05
C ASP A 83 9.11 3.28 -0.13
N PHE A 84 10.28 3.30 0.51
CA PHE A 84 10.78 4.44 1.29
C PHE A 84 11.67 5.35 0.46
N ASN A 85 12.52 4.77 -0.39
CA ASN A 85 13.39 5.49 -1.30
C ASN A 85 13.34 4.83 -2.68
N PRO A 86 12.89 5.53 -3.73
CA PRO A 86 12.83 4.98 -5.09
C PRO A 86 14.19 4.54 -5.66
N ASN A 87 15.29 5.11 -5.13
CA ASN A 87 16.64 4.90 -5.63
C ASN A 87 17.38 3.75 -4.91
N VAL A 88 16.87 3.29 -3.77
CA VAL A 88 17.53 2.28 -2.94
C VAL A 88 16.60 1.08 -2.80
N GLU A 89 17.13 -0.10 -3.09
CA GLU A 89 16.43 -1.36 -2.90
C GLU A 89 16.76 -1.95 -1.54
N PHE A 90 15.78 -1.94 -0.64
CA PHE A 90 15.90 -2.49 0.71
C PHE A 90 15.74 -4.00 0.68
N SER A 91 16.57 -4.70 1.47
CA SER A 91 16.37 -6.11 1.76
C SER A 91 15.06 -6.33 2.54
N ILE A 92 14.61 -7.58 2.61
CA ILE A 92 13.39 -7.94 3.34
C ILE A 92 13.48 -7.56 4.83
N PRO A 93 14.56 -7.91 5.57
CA PRO A 93 14.67 -7.54 6.98
C PRO A 93 14.71 -6.03 7.21
N GLU A 94 15.38 -5.27 6.33
CA GLU A 94 15.46 -3.80 6.42
C GLU A 94 14.08 -3.17 6.17
N GLN A 95 13.38 -3.58 5.11
CA GLN A 95 12.04 -3.06 4.82
C GLN A 95 11.07 -3.35 5.98
N VAL A 96 11.10 -4.57 6.54
CA VAL A 96 10.27 -4.92 7.70
C VAL A 96 10.62 -4.05 8.90
N SER A 97 11.90 -3.80 9.16
CA SER A 97 12.34 -2.96 10.27
C SER A 97 11.83 -1.52 10.13
N LEU A 98 11.95 -0.93 8.94
CA LEU A 98 11.44 0.42 8.66
C LEU A 98 9.91 0.50 8.78
N LEU A 99 9.18 -0.54 8.34
CA LEU A 99 7.73 -0.61 8.47
C LEU A 99 7.30 -0.69 9.94
N ILE A 100 7.99 -1.49 10.74
CA ILE A 100 7.74 -1.62 12.18
C ILE A 100 8.03 -0.30 12.89
N GLU A 101 9.16 0.34 12.57
CA GLU A 101 9.54 1.64 13.14
C GLU A 101 8.47 2.70 12.86
N GLN A 102 7.99 2.79 11.62
CA GLN A 102 6.89 3.70 11.29
C GLN A 102 5.59 3.39 12.01
N ALA A 103 5.27 2.11 12.22
CA ALA A 103 4.03 1.69 12.88
C ALA A 103 4.04 1.96 14.39
N VAL A 104 5.22 2.01 15.01
CA VAL A 104 5.38 2.25 16.46
C VAL A 104 5.68 3.72 16.77
N LEU A 105 6.02 4.53 15.76
CA LEU A 105 6.34 5.94 15.94
C LEU A 105 5.16 6.72 16.54
N ALA A 106 5.37 7.29 17.72
CA ALA A 106 4.35 8.06 18.44
C ALA A 106 3.82 9.24 17.62
N GLU A 107 4.67 9.87 16.80
CA GLU A 107 4.29 10.97 15.91
C GLU A 107 3.32 10.54 14.81
N ASN A 108 3.43 9.30 14.31
CA ASN A 108 2.47 8.76 13.35
C ASN A 108 1.17 8.36 14.05
N LEU A 109 1.28 7.73 15.22
CA LEU A 109 0.13 7.27 16.01
C LEU A 109 -0.73 8.44 16.49
N CYS A 110 -0.13 9.55 16.93
CA CYS A 110 -0.88 10.70 17.43
C CYS A 110 -1.63 11.47 16.33
N GLN A 111 -1.27 11.29 15.07
CA GLN A 111 -1.96 11.88 13.92
C GLN A 111 -3.17 11.05 13.47
N CYS A 112 -3.32 9.81 13.94
CA CYS A 112 -4.48 8.99 13.62
C CYS A 112 -5.77 9.62 14.15
N TYR A 113 -6.85 9.45 13.38
CA TYR A 113 -8.19 9.84 13.82
C TYR A 113 -8.54 9.18 15.16
N ILE A 114 -9.14 9.92 16.10
CA ILE A 114 -9.38 9.44 17.47
C ILE A 114 -10.15 8.11 17.53
N GLY A 115 -11.07 7.86 16.59
CA GLY A 115 -11.85 6.61 16.51
C GLY A 115 -11.04 5.38 16.07
N TRP A 116 -9.79 5.56 15.64
CA TRP A 116 -8.84 4.45 15.43
C TRP A 116 -8.22 3.94 16.74
N CYS A 117 -8.37 4.67 17.85
CA CYS A 117 -7.81 4.34 19.16
C CYS A 117 -6.30 4.01 19.12
N PRO A 118 -5.41 4.95 18.71
CA PRO A 118 -3.98 4.69 18.54
C PRO A 118 -3.19 4.45 19.85
N PHE A 119 -3.88 4.46 20.98
CA PHE A 119 -3.33 4.31 22.34
C PHE A 119 -3.64 2.93 22.96
N TRP A 120 -4.19 2.00 22.18
CA TRP A 120 -4.54 0.63 22.61
C TRP A 120 -3.65 -0.42 21.96
#